data_AF-A0A562CB59-F1
#
_entry.id   AF-A0A562CB59-F1
#
_cell.length_a   1.000
_cell.length_b   1.000
_cell.length_c   1.000
_cell.angle_alpha   90.00
_cell.angle_beta   90.00
_cell.angle_gamma   90.00
#
_symmetry.space_group_name_H-M   'P 1'
#
loop_
_entity.id
_entity.type
_entity.pdbx_description
1 polymer ?
#
loop_
_entity_poly.entity_id
_entity_poly.type
_entity_poly.pdbx_seq_one_letter_code
_entity_poly.pdbx_strand_id
1 'polypeptide(L)'
;MIGIVDADYLVDPDFLARCAPLFAEPDVAFVQTPQDYRDWDVAPYFRRLYRSYAYFFDVSQRSRAERNGAIFGGTMGLIRRSAMETAGGWDEWCITEDAELSLRLLRAGGRGIHVDRSFGRGLMPLTFEALKRQRFRWCFGGVQILRMHWRSLLPGRRAADNRLDLAQRWAYLVGGLQWFGDLASVLFTGFLLVGASDLVLGEGLVVRRMSGLILACVLVLVVLGALRSLALVRRTSGAGWRESLGAFGIWLALGWTVALACVRGLTAREGAFLRTPKVKGDLGWRDAVRGNRTELVAGLVCLAVAAVVVLRGGWAAAAVGGLLAVHAAGYFSAPVNSLAAIRSDLPEDLRRRRREAVASWGTRSARRGGLVLVATAAVLVAFVALAAPVQGPRVTGIGDRIGDRVGDLTDGDDDRTVRKPPGEQPGTGDAPTGTIVPGSSVPATEAVVVTSPAGTRGSARPSSTPRTTPSTRPTTAAPSPTSPRTTPTQRSTPTQAQKPTTRPTGRPTQAASPTGRPTDRPTGPGGRR
;
A
#
# COMPACT_ATOMS: atom_id res chain seq x y z
N MET A 1 16.07 -1.22 34.12
CA MET A 1 15.58 -1.20 32.72
C MET A 1 14.84 0.09 32.47
N ILE A 2 14.47 0.38 31.23
CA ILE A 2 13.61 1.53 30.89
C ILE A 2 12.31 0.97 30.31
N GLY A 3 11.16 1.40 30.82
CA GLY A 3 9.84 1.07 30.26
C GLY A 3 9.21 2.30 29.63
N ILE A 4 8.60 2.13 28.46
CA ILE A 4 8.10 3.23 27.65
C ILE A 4 6.62 2.98 27.35
N VAL A 5 5.79 3.97 27.66
CA VAL A 5 4.33 3.95 27.55
C VAL A 5 3.87 5.34 27.13
N ASP A 6 3.12 5.43 26.04
CA ASP A 6 2.50 6.67 25.58
C ASP A 6 1.42 7.16 26.56
N ALA A 7 1.31 8.48 26.72
CA ALA A 7 0.45 9.12 27.72
C ALA A 7 -1.07 8.89 27.55
N ASP A 8 -1.50 8.29 26.44
CA ASP A 8 -2.90 7.94 26.19
C ASP A 8 -3.24 6.48 26.52
N TYR A 9 -2.27 5.62 26.87
CA TYR A 9 -2.49 4.21 27.20
C TYR A 9 -3.09 3.98 28.59
N LEU A 10 -4.04 3.06 28.67
CA LEU A 10 -4.39 2.37 29.93
C LEU A 10 -3.60 1.06 29.96
N VAL A 11 -2.82 0.84 31.02
CA VAL A 11 -1.87 -0.29 31.15
C VAL A 11 -2.41 -1.34 32.11
N ASP A 12 -2.32 -2.61 31.72
CA ASP A 12 -2.66 -3.77 32.55
C ASP A 12 -1.59 -3.91 33.67
N PRO A 13 -1.96 -4.04 34.96
CA PRO A 13 -1.00 -4.02 36.08
C PRO A 13 0.12 -5.07 36.02
N ASP A 14 -0.08 -6.17 35.29
CA ASP A 14 0.90 -7.25 35.16
C ASP A 14 1.94 -7.02 34.05
N PHE A 15 1.88 -5.92 33.30
CA PHE A 15 2.82 -5.58 32.21
C PHE A 15 4.30 -5.79 32.61
N LEU A 16 4.73 -5.13 33.68
CA LEU A 16 6.11 -5.22 34.15
C LEU A 16 6.44 -6.61 34.71
N ALA A 17 5.53 -7.21 35.49
CA ALA A 17 5.72 -8.53 36.08
C ALA A 17 5.88 -9.64 35.02
N ARG A 18 5.23 -9.50 33.85
CA ARG A 18 5.31 -10.46 32.75
C ARG A 18 6.46 -10.18 31.77
N CYS A 19 6.83 -8.91 31.56
CA CYS A 19 7.83 -8.55 30.56
C CYS A 19 9.25 -8.37 31.14
N ALA A 20 9.39 -7.98 32.40
CA ALA A 20 10.70 -7.74 33.00
C ALA A 20 11.58 -9.00 33.19
N PRO A 21 11.05 -10.18 33.58
CA PRO A 21 11.85 -11.39 33.75
C PRO A 21 12.54 -11.88 32.47
N LEU A 22 12.04 -11.49 31.29
CA LEU A 22 12.63 -11.86 29.99
C LEU A 22 14.05 -11.29 29.79
N PHE A 23 14.46 -10.30 30.59
CA PHE A 23 15.81 -9.75 30.58
C PHE A 23 16.80 -10.48 31.50
N ALA A 24 16.40 -11.60 32.10
CA ALA A 24 17.34 -12.55 32.72
C ALA A 24 18.35 -13.07 31.68
N GLU A 25 17.94 -13.21 30.41
CA GLU A 25 18.82 -13.48 29.29
C GLU A 25 19.63 -12.22 28.92
N PRO A 26 20.98 -12.23 29.00
CA PRO A 26 21.80 -11.01 28.96
C PRO A 26 21.82 -10.32 27.58
N ASP A 27 21.61 -11.08 26.50
CA ASP A 27 21.59 -10.59 25.12
C ASP A 27 20.26 -9.89 24.75
N VAL A 28 19.20 -10.06 25.53
CA VAL A 28 17.91 -9.38 25.30
C VAL A 28 18.09 -7.87 25.48
N ALA A 29 17.97 -7.14 24.38
CA ALA A 29 18.11 -5.70 24.32
C ALA A 29 16.78 -4.97 24.50
N PHE A 30 15.68 -5.54 23.99
CA PHE A 30 14.33 -5.00 24.17
C PHE A 30 13.24 -6.08 24.15
N VAL A 31 12.10 -5.76 24.76
CA VAL A 31 10.85 -6.53 24.73
C VAL A 31 9.75 -5.60 24.23
N GLN A 32 8.97 -6.06 23.24
CA GLN A 32 7.86 -5.31 22.65
C GLN A 32 6.56 -6.11 22.76
N THR A 33 5.51 -5.55 23.36
CA THR A 33 4.15 -6.10 23.29
C THR A 33 3.40 -5.46 22.11
N PRO A 34 2.20 -5.92 21.71
CA PRO A 34 1.45 -5.30 20.63
C PRO A 34 1.00 -3.90 21.03
N GLN A 35 0.91 -2.97 20.07
CA GLN A 35 0.11 -1.75 20.27
C GLN A 35 -1.35 -2.14 20.07
N ASP A 36 -2.13 -2.05 21.14
CA ASP A 36 -3.56 -2.33 21.16
C ASP A 36 -4.32 -1.04 21.48
N TYR A 37 -5.62 -1.04 21.19
CA TYR A 37 -6.45 0.16 21.26
C TYR A 37 -7.74 -0.10 22.04
N ARG A 38 -8.16 0.86 22.85
CA ARG A 38 -9.50 0.85 23.44
C ARG A 38 -10.50 1.57 22.53
N ASP A 39 -11.78 1.45 22.86
CA ASP A 39 -12.88 2.16 22.20
C ASP A 39 -12.90 1.92 20.67
N TRP A 40 -12.43 0.76 20.22
CA TRP A 40 -12.31 0.43 18.81
C TRP A 40 -13.63 0.01 18.16
N ASP A 41 -14.58 -0.43 18.97
CA ASP A 41 -15.90 -0.91 18.56
C ASP A 41 -16.98 0.18 18.54
N VAL A 42 -16.72 1.35 19.12
CA VAL A 42 -17.68 2.48 19.28
C VAL A 42 -18.36 2.92 17.98
N ALA A 43 -17.71 2.76 16.83
CA ALA A 43 -18.35 2.99 15.53
C ALA A 43 -17.76 2.12 14.41
N PRO A 44 -18.50 1.86 13.32
CA PRO A 44 -18.04 1.05 12.19
C PRO A 44 -16.76 1.54 11.51
N TYR A 45 -16.44 2.84 11.58
CA TYR A 45 -15.14 3.36 11.11
C TYR A 45 -13.98 2.85 11.98
N PHE A 46 -14.08 3.04 13.31
CA PHE A 46 -13.03 2.63 14.25
C PHE A 46 -12.80 1.12 14.23
N ARG A 47 -13.86 0.30 14.05
CA ARG A 47 -13.72 -1.15 13.87
C ARG A 47 -12.84 -1.50 12.67
N ARG A 48 -13.11 -0.88 11.51
CA ARG A 48 -12.33 -1.07 10.29
C ARG A 48 -10.89 -0.58 10.46
N LEU A 49 -10.69 0.54 11.14
CA LEU A 49 -9.37 1.09 11.44
C LEU A 49 -8.55 0.13 12.32
N TYR A 50 -9.14 -0.39 13.38
CA TYR A 50 -8.54 -1.39 14.25
C TYR A 50 -8.14 -2.66 13.48
N ARG A 51 -9.05 -3.22 12.67
CA ARG A 51 -8.73 -4.35 11.78
C ARG A 51 -7.62 -4.04 10.76
N SER A 52 -7.43 -2.77 10.37
CA SER A 52 -6.33 -2.34 9.48
C SER A 52 -4.95 -2.29 10.18
N TYR A 53 -4.92 -2.30 11.51
CA TYR A 53 -3.68 -2.44 12.29
C TYR A 53 -3.30 -3.90 12.54
N ALA A 54 -4.28 -4.80 12.66
CA ALA A 54 -4.07 -6.22 12.97
C ALA A 54 -3.06 -6.92 12.02
N TYR A 55 -3.00 -6.56 10.74
CA TYR A 55 -2.00 -7.12 9.82
C TYR A 55 -0.55 -6.85 10.26
N PHE A 56 -0.28 -5.69 10.87
CA PHE A 56 1.06 -5.41 11.36
C PHE A 56 1.35 -6.19 12.63
N PHE A 57 0.51 -6.07 13.67
CA PHE A 57 0.78 -6.66 14.98
C PHE A 57 0.57 -8.18 15.04
N ASP A 58 -0.45 -8.72 14.37
CA ASP A 58 -0.77 -10.16 14.43
C ASP A 58 -0.10 -11.02 13.35
N VAL A 59 0.55 -10.39 12.36
CA VAL A 59 1.27 -11.12 11.29
C VAL A 59 2.69 -10.62 11.18
N SER A 60 2.86 -9.34 10.83
CA SER A 60 4.14 -8.81 10.38
C SER A 60 5.17 -8.79 11.50
N GLN A 61 4.78 -8.32 12.68
CA GLN A 61 5.65 -8.25 13.86
C GLN A 61 6.01 -9.65 14.38
N ARG A 62 5.03 -10.58 14.45
CA ARG A 62 5.24 -11.97 14.85
C ARG A 62 6.22 -12.71 13.92
N SER A 63 5.97 -12.65 12.61
CA SER A 63 6.81 -13.29 11.59
C SER A 63 8.25 -12.72 11.53
N ARG A 64 8.42 -11.46 11.95
CA ARG A 64 9.74 -10.84 12.16
C ARG A 64 10.40 -11.30 13.46
N ALA A 65 9.64 -11.43 14.54
CA ALA A 65 10.13 -11.89 15.85
C ALA A 65 10.66 -13.34 15.81
N GLU A 66 10.01 -14.23 15.04
CA GLU A 66 10.51 -15.59 14.73
C GLU A 66 11.97 -15.63 14.25
N ARG A 67 12.49 -14.51 13.72
CA ARG A 67 13.80 -14.36 13.11
C ARG A 67 14.62 -13.22 13.74
N ASN A 68 14.35 -12.89 15.01
CA ASN A 68 15.00 -11.79 15.76
C ASN A 68 14.99 -10.43 15.03
N GLY A 69 14.00 -10.18 14.16
CA GLY A 69 13.86 -8.99 13.33
C GLY A 69 12.73 -8.05 13.77
N ALA A 70 12.27 -8.21 15.01
CA ALA A 70 11.21 -7.40 15.61
C ALA A 70 11.58 -5.90 15.61
N ILE A 71 10.56 -5.04 15.53
CA ILE A 71 10.71 -3.58 15.67
C ILE A 71 10.30 -3.18 17.09
N PHE A 72 11.05 -2.26 17.72
CA PHE A 72 10.55 -1.54 18.89
C PHE A 72 9.64 -0.41 18.42
N GLY A 73 8.40 -0.38 18.91
CA GLY A 73 7.32 0.47 18.41
C GLY A 73 6.96 1.62 19.36
N GLY A 74 7.92 2.16 20.11
CA GLY A 74 7.81 3.43 20.82
C GLY A 74 6.95 3.43 22.09
N THR A 75 6.09 2.44 22.28
CA THR A 75 5.18 2.32 23.42
C THR A 75 4.93 0.84 23.75
N MET A 76 4.46 0.56 24.97
CA MET A 76 4.22 -0.79 25.48
C MET A 76 5.42 -1.73 25.29
N GLY A 77 6.60 -1.21 25.65
CA GLY A 77 7.86 -1.91 25.47
C GLY A 77 8.88 -1.56 26.55
N LEU A 78 9.82 -2.47 26.77
CA LEU A 78 10.92 -2.34 27.72
C LEU A 78 12.25 -2.41 26.96
N ILE A 79 13.25 -1.65 27.41
CA ILE A 79 14.61 -1.62 26.84
C ILE A 79 15.65 -1.84 27.95
N ARG A 80 16.69 -2.63 27.66
CA ARG A 80 17.86 -2.78 28.52
C ARG A 80 18.67 -1.47 28.47
N ARG A 81 18.69 -0.75 29.59
CA ARG A 81 19.34 0.56 29.73
C ARG A 81 20.77 0.58 29.19
N SER A 82 21.61 -0.37 29.60
CA SER A 82 23.01 -0.45 29.15
C SER A 82 23.13 -0.66 27.63
N ALA A 83 22.25 -1.46 27.01
CA ALA A 83 22.25 -1.66 25.56
C ALA A 83 21.85 -0.37 24.81
N MET A 84 20.88 0.38 25.35
CA MET A 84 20.49 1.69 24.82
C MET A 84 21.60 2.73 24.95
N GLU A 85 22.28 2.78 26.10
CA GLU A 85 23.43 3.66 26.34
C GLU A 85 24.60 3.31 25.40
N THR A 86 24.93 2.03 25.24
CA THR A 86 25.94 1.55 24.25
C THR A 86 25.54 1.87 22.81
N ALA A 87 24.25 1.87 22.47
CA ALA A 87 23.77 2.24 21.14
C ALA A 87 23.77 3.76 20.87
N GLY A 88 24.04 4.60 21.87
CA GLY A 88 24.02 6.07 21.76
C GLY A 88 22.68 6.74 22.12
N GLY A 89 21.71 6.02 22.67
CA GLY A 89 20.41 6.58 23.06
C GLY A 89 19.43 6.80 21.90
N TRP A 90 18.55 7.79 22.04
CA TRP A 90 17.58 8.19 21.01
C TRP A 90 18.24 9.06 19.93
N ASP A 91 17.90 8.83 18.67
CA ASP A 91 18.45 9.55 17.52
C ASP A 91 17.44 10.58 16.99
N GLU A 92 17.68 11.88 17.27
CA GLU A 92 16.76 12.98 16.91
C GLU A 92 16.57 13.20 15.39
N TRP A 93 17.46 12.64 14.56
CA TRP A 93 17.39 12.79 13.10
C TRP A 93 16.28 11.96 12.45
N CYS A 94 15.77 10.93 13.13
CA CYS A 94 14.71 10.04 12.64
C CYS A 94 13.38 10.34 13.35
N ILE A 95 12.29 10.46 12.58
CA ILE A 95 10.93 10.68 13.16
C ILE A 95 10.26 9.40 13.68
N THR A 96 10.99 8.28 13.59
CA THR A 96 10.68 6.96 14.16
C THR A 96 11.94 6.46 14.84
N GLU A 97 12.40 7.24 15.82
CA GLU A 97 13.55 6.99 16.69
C GLU A 97 13.42 5.65 17.44
N ASP A 98 12.19 5.19 17.65
CA ASP A 98 11.82 3.88 18.20
C ASP A 98 12.28 2.71 17.32
N ALA A 99 11.83 2.70 16.06
CA ALA A 99 12.15 1.66 15.10
C ALA A 99 13.63 1.72 14.70
N GLU A 100 14.19 2.93 14.61
CA GLU A 100 15.61 3.18 14.33
C GLU A 100 16.50 2.62 15.45
N LEU A 101 16.20 2.92 16.72
CA LEU A 101 16.93 2.36 17.87
C LEU A 101 16.90 0.83 17.86
N SER A 102 15.75 0.21 17.55
CA SER A 102 15.70 -1.26 17.48
C SER A 102 16.63 -1.85 16.42
N LEU A 103 16.82 -1.18 15.27
CA LEU A 103 17.82 -1.60 14.29
C LEU A 103 19.24 -1.48 14.84
N ARG A 104 19.57 -0.39 15.54
CA ARG A 104 20.89 -0.22 16.19
C ARG A 104 21.15 -1.27 17.28
N LEU A 105 20.15 -1.61 18.10
CA LEU A 105 20.25 -2.64 19.14
C LEU A 105 20.51 -4.03 18.55
N LEU A 106 19.77 -4.41 17.49
CA LEU A 106 20.02 -5.67 16.77
C LEU A 106 21.39 -5.65 16.07
N ARG A 107 21.80 -4.51 15.52
CA ARG A 107 23.11 -4.34 14.86
C ARG A 107 24.29 -4.50 15.82
N ALA A 108 24.13 -4.11 17.09
CA ALA A 108 25.08 -4.38 18.17
C ALA A 108 25.12 -5.85 18.61
N GLY A 109 24.25 -6.72 18.06
CA GLY A 109 24.14 -8.14 18.41
C GLY A 109 23.14 -8.44 19.53
N GLY A 110 22.30 -7.47 19.91
CA GLY A 110 21.22 -7.70 20.86
C GLY A 110 20.06 -8.49 20.24
N ARG A 111 19.21 -9.07 21.10
CA ARG A 111 17.97 -9.76 20.73
C ARG A 111 16.74 -8.93 21.10
N GLY A 112 15.76 -8.90 20.19
CA GLY A 112 14.46 -8.29 20.40
C GLY A 112 13.38 -9.36 20.57
N ILE A 113 12.69 -9.37 21.70
CA ILE A 113 11.58 -10.30 21.96
C ILE A 113 10.24 -9.61 21.67
N HIS A 114 9.36 -10.28 20.93
CA HIS A 114 7.95 -9.91 20.85
C HIS A 114 7.13 -10.81 21.78
N VAL A 115 6.19 -10.21 22.53
CA VAL A 115 5.24 -10.95 23.35
C VAL A 115 3.87 -10.82 22.72
N ASP A 116 3.27 -11.95 22.33
CA ASP A 116 1.97 -12.03 21.63
C ASP A 116 0.74 -11.77 22.56
N ARG A 117 0.86 -10.83 23.51
CA ARG A 117 -0.20 -10.43 24.43
C ARG A 117 -0.23 -8.91 24.58
N SER A 118 -1.40 -8.31 24.37
CA SER A 118 -1.68 -6.93 24.75
C SER A 118 -1.64 -6.78 26.28
N PHE A 119 -0.91 -5.76 26.74
CA PHE A 119 -0.83 -5.32 28.14
C PHE A 119 -1.23 -3.85 28.31
N GLY A 120 -1.77 -3.21 27.27
CA GLY A 120 -2.15 -1.81 27.36
C GLY A 120 -2.81 -1.31 26.08
N ARG A 121 -3.78 -0.42 26.24
CA ARG A 121 -4.73 -0.03 25.20
C ARG A 121 -4.76 1.48 25.05
N GLY A 122 -4.19 2.00 23.96
CA GLY A 122 -4.16 3.43 23.60
C GLY A 122 -5.41 3.90 22.83
N LEU A 123 -5.36 5.11 22.29
CA LEU A 123 -6.41 5.69 21.45
C LEU A 123 -6.04 5.64 19.97
N MET A 124 -7.00 5.29 19.12
CA MET A 124 -6.85 5.44 17.68
C MET A 124 -7.00 6.91 17.24
N PRO A 125 -6.45 7.29 16.07
CA PRO A 125 -6.70 8.61 15.48
C PRO A 125 -8.20 8.90 15.29
N LEU A 126 -8.72 9.89 16.03
CA LEU A 126 -10.14 10.26 16.07
C LEU A 126 -10.67 10.93 14.78
N THR A 127 -9.84 11.03 13.75
CA THR A 127 -10.16 11.56 12.41
C THR A 127 -9.27 10.88 11.37
N PHE A 128 -9.71 10.83 10.11
CA PHE A 128 -8.90 10.29 9.02
C PHE A 128 -7.67 11.17 8.73
N GLU A 129 -7.77 12.48 8.90
CA GLU A 129 -6.66 13.43 8.70
C GLU A 129 -5.56 13.28 9.77
N ALA A 130 -5.92 12.86 10.99
CA ALA A 130 -4.94 12.44 12.00
C ALA A 130 -4.25 11.13 11.59
N LEU A 131 -5.01 10.15 11.09
CA LEU A 131 -4.47 8.88 10.58
C LEU A 131 -3.48 9.09 9.42
N LYS A 132 -3.82 9.96 8.46
CA LYS A 132 -2.91 10.37 7.36
C LYS A 132 -1.57 10.88 7.92
N ARG A 133 -1.58 11.71 8.97
CA ARG A 133 -0.35 12.21 9.61
C ARG A 133 0.44 11.13 10.31
N GLN A 134 -0.21 10.26 11.09
CA GLN A 134 0.47 9.16 11.77
C GLN A 134 1.15 8.24 10.75
N ARG A 135 0.43 7.81 9.72
CA ARG A 135 0.93 6.93 8.66
C ARG A 135 2.01 7.57 7.80
N PHE A 136 1.92 8.88 7.54
CA PHE A 136 2.99 9.64 6.90
C PHE A 136 4.28 9.64 7.73
N ARG A 137 4.21 9.89 9.05
CA ARG A 137 5.40 9.86 9.92
C ARG A 137 6.07 8.48 9.90
N TRP A 138 5.27 7.43 10.08
CA TRP A 138 5.77 6.04 10.09
C TRP A 138 6.43 5.63 8.77
N CYS A 139 5.81 5.97 7.64
CA CYS A 139 6.40 5.71 6.33
C CYS A 139 7.66 6.55 6.09
N PHE A 140 7.62 7.85 6.38
CA PHE A 140 8.75 8.76 6.22
C PHE A 140 9.96 8.28 7.04
N GLY A 141 9.74 7.94 8.32
CA GLY A 141 10.76 7.38 9.20
C GLY A 141 11.27 6.02 8.74
N GLY A 142 10.38 5.10 8.31
CA GLY A 142 10.78 3.82 7.73
C GLY A 142 11.67 3.94 6.49
N VAL A 143 11.38 4.91 5.61
CA VAL A 143 12.20 5.20 4.42
C VAL A 143 13.49 5.95 4.79
N GLN A 144 13.47 6.82 5.80
CA GLN A 144 14.68 7.40 6.39
C GLN A 144 15.62 6.31 6.95
N ILE A 145 15.10 5.34 7.71
CA ILE A 145 15.85 4.20 8.25
C ILE A 145 16.49 3.42 7.09
N LEU A 146 15.70 3.02 6.08
CA LEU A 146 16.26 2.35 4.89
C LEU A 146 17.36 3.16 4.22
N ARG A 147 17.15 4.47 4.01
CA ARG A 147 18.11 5.34 3.30
C ARG A 147 19.40 5.57 4.08
N MET A 148 19.35 5.67 5.40
CA MET A 148 20.53 5.94 6.23
C MET A 148 21.27 4.66 6.59
N HIS A 149 20.55 3.56 6.83
CA HIS A 149 21.11 2.24 7.16
C HIS A 149 21.30 1.30 5.96
N TRP A 150 21.12 1.76 4.72
CA TRP A 150 21.21 0.88 3.53
C TRP A 150 22.49 0.02 3.50
N ARG A 151 23.63 0.59 3.89
CA ARG A 151 24.93 -0.12 3.96
C ARG A 151 24.97 -1.21 5.02
N SER A 152 24.28 -1.04 6.15
CA SER A 152 24.22 -2.08 7.19
C SER A 152 23.23 -3.19 6.84
N LEU A 153 22.27 -2.92 5.94
CA LEU A 153 21.26 -3.87 5.48
C LEU A 153 21.71 -4.74 4.27
N LEU A 154 22.72 -4.33 3.50
CA LEU A 154 23.26 -5.16 2.41
C LEU A 154 23.80 -6.52 2.91
N PRO A 155 23.65 -7.62 2.14
CA PRO A 155 24.24 -8.92 2.49
C PRO A 155 25.78 -8.86 2.54
N GLY A 156 26.40 -9.81 3.24
CA GLY A 156 27.86 -9.97 3.32
C GLY A 156 28.61 -8.93 4.20
N ARG A 157 28.03 -7.75 4.47
CA ARG A 157 28.64 -6.72 5.34
C ARG A 157 28.50 -7.05 6.82
N ARG A 158 29.18 -8.09 7.29
CA ARG A 158 29.46 -8.30 8.72
C ARG A 158 30.77 -7.59 9.07
N ALA A 159 30.72 -6.78 10.12
CA ALA A 159 31.85 -6.05 10.68
C ALA A 159 31.67 -6.02 12.20
N ALA A 160 32.69 -5.57 12.95
CA ALA A 160 32.62 -5.54 14.42
C ALA A 160 31.43 -4.70 14.93
N ASP A 161 31.08 -3.65 14.19
CA ASP A 161 29.96 -2.71 14.40
C ASP A 161 28.65 -3.13 13.69
N ASN A 162 28.63 -4.23 12.93
CA ASN A 162 27.44 -4.73 12.24
C ASN A 162 27.30 -6.25 12.34
N ARG A 163 26.61 -6.69 13.40
CA ARG A 163 26.31 -8.08 13.71
C ARG A 163 24.98 -8.59 13.11
N LEU A 164 24.26 -7.78 12.33
CA LEU A 164 22.97 -8.17 11.76
C LEU A 164 23.10 -9.46 10.94
N ASP A 165 22.26 -10.45 11.21
CA ASP A 165 22.16 -11.66 10.40
C ASP A 165 21.35 -11.42 9.10
N LEU A 166 21.27 -12.43 8.23
CA LEU A 166 20.57 -12.32 6.96
C LEU A 166 19.04 -12.17 7.14
N ALA A 167 18.47 -12.80 8.15
CA ALA A 167 17.04 -12.82 8.41
C ALA A 167 16.56 -11.48 9.02
N GLN A 168 17.39 -10.86 9.87
CA GLN A 168 17.21 -9.49 10.36
C GLN A 168 17.30 -8.47 9.21
N ARG A 169 18.33 -8.56 8.36
CA ARG A 169 18.45 -7.71 7.17
C ARG A 169 17.23 -7.86 6.27
N TRP A 170 16.78 -9.09 6.02
CA TRP A 170 15.56 -9.38 5.26
C TRP A 170 14.30 -8.78 5.89
N ALA A 171 14.11 -8.93 7.20
CA ALA A 171 12.97 -8.37 7.93
C ALA A 171 12.86 -6.84 7.78
N TYR A 172 13.98 -6.12 7.92
CA TYR A 172 14.02 -4.67 7.75
C TYR A 172 13.88 -4.24 6.28
N LEU A 173 14.54 -4.93 5.34
CA LEU A 173 14.41 -4.65 3.92
C LEU A 173 12.99 -4.87 3.41
N VAL A 174 12.37 -6.03 3.64
CA VAL A 174 10.98 -6.30 3.21
C VAL A 174 10.00 -5.36 3.89
N GLY A 175 10.14 -5.14 5.21
CA GLY A 175 9.26 -4.23 5.94
C GLY A 175 9.34 -2.78 5.47
N GLY A 176 10.52 -2.32 5.06
CA GLY A 176 10.70 -0.99 4.49
C GLY A 176 10.28 -0.89 3.01
N LEU A 177 10.57 -1.92 2.20
CA LEU A 177 10.17 -2.01 0.79
C LEU A 177 8.65 -2.04 0.62
N GLN A 178 7.91 -2.58 1.59
CA GLN A 178 6.44 -2.56 1.59
C GLN A 178 5.86 -1.14 1.43
N TRP A 179 6.51 -0.10 1.98
CA TRP A 179 6.07 1.29 1.81
C TRP A 179 6.12 1.77 0.35
N PHE A 180 7.04 1.22 -0.45
CA PHE A 180 7.16 1.57 -1.87
C PHE A 180 6.02 0.97 -2.71
N GLY A 181 5.22 0.03 -2.20
CA GLY A 181 4.05 -0.50 -2.89
C GLY A 181 3.02 0.59 -3.21
N ASP A 182 2.76 1.51 -2.27
CA ASP A 182 1.87 2.64 -2.50
C ASP A 182 2.44 3.66 -3.51
N LEU A 183 3.77 3.89 -3.47
CA LEU A 183 4.44 4.72 -4.47
C LEU A 183 4.37 4.09 -5.87
N ALA A 184 4.61 2.78 -5.98
CA ALA A 184 4.47 2.02 -7.21
C ALA A 184 3.02 2.06 -7.74
N SER A 185 2.01 2.01 -6.88
CA SER A 185 0.59 2.16 -7.26
C SER A 185 0.29 3.56 -7.82
N VAL A 186 0.84 4.63 -7.24
CA VAL A 186 0.70 6.00 -7.78
C VAL A 186 1.42 6.14 -9.12
N LEU A 187 2.64 5.60 -9.26
CA LEU A 187 3.37 5.59 -10.53
C LEU A 187 2.64 4.77 -11.61
N PHE A 188 2.07 3.62 -11.24
CA PHE A 188 1.27 2.78 -12.12
C PHE A 188 -0.03 3.48 -12.55
N THR A 189 -0.64 4.29 -11.67
CA THR A 189 -1.73 5.20 -12.06
C THR A 189 -1.29 6.13 -13.20
N GLY A 190 -0.12 6.77 -13.05
CA GLY A 190 0.45 7.63 -14.10
C GLY A 190 0.71 6.88 -15.41
N PHE A 191 1.28 5.66 -15.33
CA PHE A 191 1.48 4.80 -16.50
C PHE A 191 0.16 4.45 -17.21
N LEU A 192 -0.89 4.08 -16.46
CA LEU A 192 -2.21 3.81 -17.03
C LEU A 192 -2.83 5.04 -17.69
N LEU A 193 -2.65 6.24 -17.14
CA LEU A 193 -3.12 7.49 -17.75
C LEU A 193 -2.36 7.83 -19.05
N VAL A 194 -1.05 7.53 -19.12
CA VAL A 194 -0.26 7.67 -20.35
C VAL A 194 -0.71 6.64 -21.40
N GLY A 195 -0.85 5.36 -21.03
CA GLY A 195 -1.34 4.31 -21.93
C GLY A 195 -2.78 4.54 -22.41
N ALA A 196 -3.64 5.10 -21.56
CA ALA A 196 -4.97 5.58 -21.93
C ALA A 196 -4.91 6.72 -22.96
N SER A 197 -4.00 7.69 -22.77
CA SER A 197 -3.81 8.81 -23.71
C SER A 197 -3.29 8.33 -25.06
N ASP A 198 -2.31 7.42 -25.08
CA ASP A 198 -1.78 6.75 -26.27
C ASP A 198 -2.87 6.01 -27.07
N LEU A 199 -3.73 5.25 -26.37
CA LEU A 199 -4.88 4.56 -26.96
C LEU A 199 -6.00 5.52 -27.45
N VAL A 200 -6.08 6.73 -26.87
CA VAL A 200 -7.01 7.78 -27.28
C VAL A 200 -6.49 8.60 -28.46
N LEU A 201 -5.17 8.80 -28.57
CA LEU A 201 -4.54 9.68 -29.55
C LEU A 201 -4.06 8.99 -30.84
N GLY A 202 -3.92 7.66 -30.85
CA GLY A 202 -3.93 6.87 -32.09
C GLY A 202 -2.62 6.19 -32.52
N GLU A 203 -1.53 6.29 -31.77
CA GLU A 203 -0.27 5.58 -32.06
C GLU A 203 -0.20 4.20 -31.38
N GLY A 204 -0.78 4.06 -30.17
CA GLY A 204 -0.92 2.80 -29.43
C GLY A 204 0.41 2.15 -28.99
N LEU A 205 1.52 2.87 -29.03
CA LEU A 205 2.88 2.35 -28.89
C LEU A 205 3.17 1.73 -27.50
N VAL A 206 2.51 2.21 -26.45
CA VAL A 206 2.70 1.75 -25.07
C VAL A 206 1.90 0.48 -24.83
N VAL A 207 0.61 0.48 -25.19
CA VAL A 207 -0.30 -0.64 -24.89
C VAL A 207 -0.12 -1.79 -25.89
N ARG A 208 0.11 -1.52 -27.18
CA ARG A 208 0.30 -2.55 -28.22
C ARG A 208 1.55 -3.41 -28.02
N ARG A 209 2.55 -2.91 -27.26
CA ARG A 209 3.75 -3.68 -26.87
C ARG A 209 3.58 -4.50 -25.59
N MET A 210 2.55 -4.25 -24.79
CA MET A 210 2.21 -5.14 -23.67
C MET A 210 1.40 -6.31 -24.23
N SER A 211 2.02 -7.49 -24.33
CA SER A 211 1.27 -8.70 -24.68
C SER A 211 0.15 -8.93 -23.67
N GLY A 212 -0.98 -9.48 -24.11
CA GLY A 212 -2.14 -9.73 -23.24
C GLY A 212 -1.80 -10.59 -22.01
N LEU A 213 -0.76 -11.42 -22.12
CA LEU A 213 -0.15 -12.17 -21.03
C LEU A 213 0.36 -11.25 -19.90
N ILE A 214 1.10 -10.18 -20.19
CA ILE A 214 1.64 -9.28 -19.16
C ILE A 214 0.50 -8.57 -18.44
N LEU A 215 -0.52 -8.12 -19.16
CA LEU A 215 -1.69 -7.46 -18.57
C LEU A 215 -2.49 -8.42 -17.67
N ALA A 216 -2.66 -9.68 -18.11
CA ALA A 216 -3.26 -10.73 -17.31
C ALA A 216 -2.43 -11.05 -16.05
N CYS A 217 -1.09 -11.13 -16.15
CA CYS A 217 -0.21 -11.32 -15.00
C CYS A 217 -0.34 -10.19 -13.98
N VAL A 218 -0.39 -8.93 -14.41
CA VAL A 218 -0.60 -7.77 -13.52
C VAL A 218 -1.96 -7.87 -12.81
N LEU A 219 -3.04 -8.17 -13.55
CA LEU A 219 -4.38 -8.36 -12.97
C LEU A 219 -4.40 -9.49 -11.93
N VAL A 220 -3.80 -10.65 -12.25
CA VAL A 220 -3.71 -11.80 -11.33
C VAL A 220 -2.91 -11.44 -10.07
N LEU A 221 -1.79 -10.74 -10.18
CA LEU A 221 -0.99 -10.32 -9.03
C LEU A 221 -1.74 -9.33 -8.12
N VAL A 222 -2.47 -8.37 -8.70
CA VAL A 222 -3.30 -7.43 -7.94
C VAL A 222 -4.43 -8.15 -7.20
N VAL A 223 -5.16 -9.05 -7.89
CA VAL A 223 -6.24 -9.84 -7.29
C VAL A 223 -5.71 -10.77 -6.19
N LEU A 224 -4.61 -11.48 -6.43
CA LEU A 224 -3.98 -12.36 -5.44
C LEU A 224 -3.48 -11.59 -4.22
N GLY A 225 -2.89 -10.40 -4.42
CA GLY A 225 -2.47 -9.50 -3.35
C GLY A 225 -3.64 -9.02 -2.48
N ALA A 226 -4.74 -8.60 -3.10
CA ALA A 226 -5.96 -8.20 -2.40
C ALA A 226 -6.59 -9.38 -1.63
N LEU A 227 -6.76 -10.54 -2.28
CA LEU A 227 -7.30 -11.76 -1.65
C LEU A 227 -6.45 -12.24 -0.48
N ARG A 228 -5.11 -12.27 -0.63
CA ARG A 228 -4.18 -12.60 0.47
C ARG A 228 -4.36 -11.65 1.64
N SER A 229 -4.43 -10.34 1.36
CA SER A 229 -4.54 -9.31 2.39
C SER A 229 -5.85 -9.41 3.17
N LEU A 230 -6.97 -9.60 2.46
CA LEU A 230 -8.29 -9.83 3.05
C LEU A 230 -8.35 -11.14 3.85
N ALA A 231 -7.85 -12.24 3.30
CA ALA A 231 -7.83 -13.55 3.96
C ALA A 231 -7.02 -13.52 5.26
N LEU A 232 -5.90 -12.78 5.27
CA LEU A 232 -5.02 -12.71 6.45
C LEU A 232 -5.64 -11.87 7.57
N VAL A 233 -6.20 -10.70 7.27
CA VAL A 233 -6.97 -9.89 8.24
C VAL A 233 -8.11 -10.70 8.85
N ARG A 234 -8.86 -11.46 8.04
CA ARG A 234 -9.93 -12.35 8.53
C ARG A 234 -9.39 -13.41 9.48
N ARG A 235 -8.31 -14.10 9.10
CA ARG A 235 -7.76 -15.23 9.87
C ARG A 235 -7.11 -14.80 11.18
N THR A 236 -6.38 -13.69 11.23
CA THR A 236 -5.69 -13.29 12.47
C THR A 236 -6.56 -12.51 13.43
N SER A 237 -7.46 -11.66 12.93
CA SER A 237 -8.27 -10.78 13.80
C SER A 237 -9.70 -11.28 14.06
N GLY A 238 -10.15 -12.33 13.35
CA GLY A 238 -11.53 -12.80 13.40
C GLY A 238 -12.54 -11.88 12.69
N ALA A 239 -12.07 -10.94 11.87
CA ALA A 239 -12.92 -9.92 11.25
C ALA A 239 -13.95 -10.48 10.27
N GLY A 240 -15.13 -9.84 10.24
CA GLY A 240 -16.16 -10.08 9.21
C GLY A 240 -15.73 -9.62 7.81
N TRP A 241 -16.43 -10.06 6.75
CA TRP A 241 -16.10 -9.64 5.38
C TRP A 241 -16.20 -8.12 5.20
N ARG A 242 -17.27 -7.52 5.73
CA ARG A 242 -17.50 -6.06 5.70
C ARG A 242 -16.42 -5.26 6.44
N GLU A 243 -15.90 -5.81 7.54
CA GLU A 243 -14.79 -5.19 8.29
C GLU A 243 -13.47 -5.32 7.55
N SER A 244 -13.20 -6.48 6.94
CA SER A 244 -11.95 -6.77 6.23
C SER A 244 -11.83 -5.97 4.93
N LEU A 245 -12.90 -5.91 4.14
CA LEU A 245 -13.00 -5.02 2.98
C LEU A 245 -12.88 -3.55 3.39
N GLY A 246 -13.42 -3.20 4.56
CA GLY A 246 -13.29 -1.88 5.14
C GLY A 246 -11.87 -1.51 5.57
N ALA A 247 -11.14 -2.44 6.19
CA ALA A 247 -9.74 -2.29 6.56
C ALA A 247 -8.84 -2.15 5.32
N PHE A 248 -9.10 -2.97 4.28
CA PHE A 248 -8.44 -2.85 2.99
C PHE A 248 -8.73 -1.49 2.33
N GLY A 249 -9.97 -1.01 2.40
CA GLY A 249 -10.35 0.33 1.96
C GLY A 249 -9.65 1.46 2.74
N ILE A 250 -9.28 1.26 4.01
CA ILE A 250 -8.46 2.23 4.77
C ILE A 250 -7.01 2.23 4.29
N TRP A 251 -6.45 1.08 3.89
CA TRP A 251 -5.11 1.05 3.28
C TRP A 251 -5.09 1.75 1.93
N LEU A 252 -6.04 1.45 1.03
CA LEU A 252 -6.17 2.16 -0.25
C LEU A 252 -6.32 3.67 -0.07
N ALA A 253 -7.11 4.10 0.92
CA ALA A 253 -7.33 5.51 1.26
C ALA A 253 -6.05 6.26 1.66
N LEU A 254 -5.03 5.54 2.13
CA LEU A 254 -3.75 6.09 2.56
C LEU A 254 -2.69 6.10 1.46
N GLY A 255 -2.92 5.42 0.32
CA GLY A 255 -1.89 5.20 -0.71
C GLY A 255 -1.20 6.48 -1.20
N TRP A 256 -1.96 7.52 -1.55
CA TRP A 256 -1.38 8.83 -1.91
C TRP A 256 -0.52 9.44 -0.79
N THR A 257 -0.95 9.29 0.46
CA THR A 257 -0.25 9.84 1.63
C THR A 257 1.05 9.08 1.90
N VAL A 258 1.05 7.75 1.76
CA VAL A 258 2.24 6.91 1.88
C VAL A 258 3.20 7.15 0.72
N ALA A 259 2.71 7.21 -0.52
CA ALA A 259 3.54 7.55 -1.69
C ALA A 259 4.27 8.90 -1.53
N LEU A 260 3.57 9.93 -1.04
CA LEU A 260 4.17 11.23 -0.73
C LEU A 260 5.19 11.16 0.42
N ALA A 261 4.95 10.31 1.43
CA ALA A 261 5.90 10.07 2.51
C ALA A 261 7.16 9.36 2.00
N CYS A 262 7.05 8.37 1.11
CA CYS A 262 8.17 7.69 0.47
C CYS A 262 9.08 8.66 -0.29
N VAL A 263 8.51 9.43 -1.23
CA VAL A 263 9.27 10.40 -2.04
C VAL A 263 10.01 11.42 -1.17
N ARG A 264 9.38 11.85 -0.06
CA ARG A 264 10.00 12.76 0.90
C ARG A 264 11.06 12.08 1.77
N GLY A 265 10.84 10.85 2.26
CA GLY A 265 11.83 10.13 3.09
C GLY A 265 13.13 9.84 2.33
N LEU A 266 13.04 9.65 1.01
CA LEU A 266 14.19 9.49 0.11
C LEU A 266 15.08 10.75 0.00
N THR A 267 14.54 11.96 0.23
CA THR A 267 15.20 13.22 -0.16
C THR A 267 15.33 14.23 0.97
N ALA A 268 14.31 14.36 1.82
CA ALA A 268 14.30 15.29 2.93
C ALA A 268 15.05 14.73 4.15
N ARG A 269 15.68 15.64 4.90
CA ARG A 269 16.28 15.34 6.21
C ARG A 269 15.23 15.40 7.32
N GLU A 270 14.27 16.32 7.23
CA GLU A 270 13.22 16.54 8.22
C GLU A 270 11.83 16.16 7.69
N GLY A 271 10.97 15.66 8.59
CA GLY A 271 9.59 15.25 8.30
C GLY A 271 8.65 16.42 7.99
N ALA A 272 8.74 16.99 6.79
CA ALA A 272 7.97 18.15 6.36
C ALA A 272 6.44 17.94 6.55
N PHE A 273 5.88 18.67 7.53
CA PHE A 273 4.53 18.51 8.08
C PHE A 273 3.43 18.42 7.00
N LEU A 274 2.55 17.42 7.15
CA LEU A 274 1.36 17.26 6.31
C LEU A 274 0.35 18.40 6.56
N ARG A 275 -0.09 19.05 5.48
CA ARG A 275 -0.84 20.31 5.57
C ARG A 275 -2.27 20.13 6.09
N THR A 276 -2.57 20.80 7.19
CA THR A 276 -3.90 21.11 7.73
C THR A 276 -4.90 21.77 6.76
N PRO A 277 -6.11 21.24 6.46
CA PRO A 277 -7.27 22.13 6.34
C PRO A 277 -7.45 22.91 7.64
N LYS A 278 -7.67 24.23 7.55
CA LYS A 278 -8.09 25.02 8.71
C LYS A 278 -9.58 24.78 8.93
N VAL A 279 -9.92 24.07 10.01
CA VAL A 279 -11.29 23.83 10.46
C VAL A 279 -11.64 24.87 11.53
N LYS A 280 -12.89 25.36 11.52
CA LYS A 280 -13.48 26.16 12.60
C LYS A 280 -14.80 25.49 12.98
N GLY A 281 -15.03 25.28 14.28
CA GLY A 281 -16.22 24.55 14.76
C GLY A 281 -16.13 23.04 14.54
N ASP A 282 -17.28 22.37 14.56
CA ASP A 282 -17.36 20.92 14.34
C ASP A 282 -17.07 20.53 12.88
N LEU A 283 -16.51 19.32 12.71
CA LEU A 283 -16.13 18.78 11.41
C LEU A 283 -17.37 18.47 10.55
N GLY A 284 -17.39 18.98 9.31
CA GLY A 284 -18.44 18.72 8.34
C GLY A 284 -17.95 17.97 7.10
N TRP A 285 -18.88 17.60 6.21
CA TRP A 285 -18.55 16.95 4.93
C TRP A 285 -17.61 17.80 4.05
N ARG A 286 -17.70 19.13 4.17
CA ARG A 286 -16.79 20.09 3.49
C ARG A 286 -15.34 19.93 3.95
N ASP A 287 -15.10 19.43 5.15
CA ASP A 287 -13.75 19.18 5.67
C ASP A 287 -13.17 17.87 5.14
N ALA A 288 -14.00 16.82 5.01
CA ALA A 288 -13.62 15.59 4.33
C ALA A 288 -13.20 15.85 2.87
N VAL A 289 -13.96 16.68 2.14
CA VAL A 289 -13.60 17.10 0.77
C VAL A 289 -12.31 17.93 0.76
N ARG A 290 -12.17 18.92 1.66
CA ARG A 290 -10.97 19.78 1.71
C ARG A 290 -9.70 19.03 2.12
N GLY A 291 -9.79 18.07 3.04
CA GLY A 291 -8.68 17.24 3.53
C GLY A 291 -8.21 16.15 2.56
N ASN A 292 -9.07 15.78 1.61
CA ASN A 292 -8.83 14.70 0.65
C ASN A 292 -9.01 15.17 -0.81
N ARG A 293 -8.79 16.47 -1.05
CA ARG A 293 -8.99 17.11 -2.36
C ARG A 293 -8.09 16.51 -3.46
N THR A 294 -6.88 16.09 -3.12
CA THR A 294 -5.92 15.55 -4.10
C THR A 294 -6.34 14.15 -4.53
N GLU A 295 -6.74 13.32 -3.57
CA GLU A 295 -7.30 12.00 -3.81
C GLU A 295 -8.62 12.10 -4.57
N LEU A 296 -9.54 12.98 -4.18
CA LEU A 296 -10.80 13.20 -4.89
C LEU A 296 -10.58 13.58 -6.37
N VAL A 297 -9.69 14.53 -6.65
CA VAL A 297 -9.41 14.95 -8.02
C VAL A 297 -8.68 13.85 -8.81
N ALA A 298 -7.73 13.13 -8.20
CA ALA A 298 -7.08 11.99 -8.85
C ALA A 298 -8.08 10.87 -9.22
N GLY A 299 -9.03 10.57 -8.32
CA GLY A 299 -10.11 9.63 -8.58
C GLY A 299 -11.03 10.08 -9.72
N LEU A 300 -11.40 11.37 -9.77
CA LEU A 300 -12.21 11.93 -10.84
C LEU A 300 -11.50 11.87 -12.20
N VAL A 301 -10.19 12.19 -12.26
CA VAL A 301 -9.39 12.04 -13.49
C VAL A 301 -9.37 10.58 -13.94
N CYS A 302 -9.05 9.64 -13.05
CA CYS A 302 -8.99 8.22 -13.39
C CYS A 302 -10.35 7.71 -13.90
N LEU A 303 -11.46 8.11 -13.28
CA LEU A 303 -12.80 7.70 -13.69
C LEU A 303 -13.23 8.31 -15.04
N ALA A 304 -12.94 9.60 -15.27
CA ALA A 304 -13.24 10.26 -16.54
C ALA A 304 -12.43 9.66 -17.70
N VAL A 305 -11.14 9.43 -17.49
CA VAL A 305 -10.26 8.77 -18.46
C VAL A 305 -10.70 7.33 -18.71
N ALA A 306 -11.06 6.58 -17.67
CA ALA A 306 -11.59 5.22 -17.81
C ALA A 306 -12.86 5.18 -18.68
N ALA A 307 -13.81 6.09 -18.46
CA ALA A 307 -15.04 6.16 -19.24
C ALA A 307 -14.76 6.40 -20.73
N VAL A 308 -13.94 7.40 -21.06
CA VAL A 308 -13.54 7.70 -22.45
C VAL A 308 -12.82 6.52 -23.10
N VAL A 309 -11.90 5.87 -22.38
CA VAL A 309 -11.15 4.71 -22.91
C VAL A 309 -12.09 3.55 -23.20
N VAL A 310 -13.00 3.21 -22.28
CA VAL A 310 -13.97 2.10 -22.49
C VAL A 310 -14.86 2.36 -23.71
N LEU A 311 -15.23 3.62 -23.97
CA LEU A 311 -16.00 4.02 -25.16
C LEU A 311 -15.25 3.84 -26.49
N ARG A 312 -13.92 3.69 -26.50
CA ARG A 312 -13.15 3.34 -27.71
C ARG A 312 -13.31 1.88 -28.14
N GLY A 313 -13.79 1.00 -27.24
CA GLY A 313 -13.97 -0.42 -27.50
C GLY A 313 -12.67 -1.24 -27.54
N GLY A 314 -12.84 -2.58 -27.58
CA GLY A 314 -11.73 -3.53 -27.57
C GLY A 314 -11.27 -3.95 -26.16
N TRP A 315 -10.69 -5.15 -26.06
CA TRP A 315 -10.33 -5.78 -24.78
C TRP A 315 -9.25 -5.00 -24.01
N ALA A 316 -8.26 -4.42 -24.71
CA ALA A 316 -7.19 -3.65 -24.10
C ALA A 316 -7.72 -2.34 -23.49
N ALA A 317 -8.66 -1.67 -24.18
CA ALA A 317 -9.35 -0.50 -23.66
C ALA A 317 -10.18 -0.85 -22.42
N ALA A 318 -10.97 -1.92 -22.47
CA ALA A 318 -11.75 -2.41 -21.33
C ALA A 318 -10.85 -2.74 -20.12
N ALA A 319 -9.68 -3.34 -20.33
CA ALA A 319 -8.74 -3.67 -19.27
C ALA A 319 -8.05 -2.43 -18.66
N VAL A 320 -7.58 -1.48 -19.48
CA VAL A 320 -6.99 -0.21 -19.00
C VAL A 320 -8.04 0.62 -18.26
N GLY A 321 -9.26 0.74 -18.80
CA GLY A 321 -10.37 1.42 -18.14
C GLY A 321 -10.79 0.76 -16.83
N GLY A 322 -10.83 -0.58 -16.79
CA GLY A 322 -11.09 -1.34 -15.55
C GLY A 322 -10.03 -1.11 -14.48
N LEU A 323 -8.74 -1.13 -14.84
CA LEU A 323 -7.64 -0.81 -13.91
C LEU A 323 -7.73 0.64 -13.40
N LEU A 324 -8.00 1.61 -14.28
CA LEU A 324 -8.21 3.01 -13.88
C LEU A 324 -9.43 3.18 -12.96
N ALA A 325 -10.51 2.42 -13.17
CA ALA A 325 -11.68 2.42 -12.28
C ALA A 325 -11.35 1.83 -10.90
N VAL A 326 -10.54 0.77 -10.81
CA VAL A 326 -10.03 0.23 -9.53
C VAL A 326 -9.18 1.26 -8.80
N HIS A 327 -8.29 1.96 -9.51
CA HIS A 327 -7.49 3.05 -8.95
C HIS A 327 -8.36 4.23 -8.50
N ALA A 328 -9.39 4.60 -9.28
CA ALA A 328 -10.35 5.65 -8.90
C ALA A 328 -11.09 5.30 -7.60
N ALA A 329 -11.58 4.06 -7.46
CA ALA A 329 -12.19 3.58 -6.23
C ALA A 329 -11.21 3.62 -5.04
N GLY A 330 -9.94 3.28 -5.28
CA GLY A 330 -8.84 3.44 -4.31
C GLY A 330 -8.72 4.89 -3.82
N TYR A 331 -8.63 5.86 -4.72
CA TYR A 331 -8.55 7.29 -4.34
C TYR A 331 -9.83 7.80 -3.65
N PHE A 332 -11.02 7.42 -4.14
CA PHE A 332 -12.29 7.82 -3.51
C PHE A 332 -12.51 7.24 -2.11
N SER A 333 -11.81 6.16 -1.75
CA SER A 333 -11.87 5.63 -0.39
C SER A 333 -11.34 6.62 0.67
N ALA A 334 -10.50 7.60 0.31
CA ALA A 334 -10.01 8.64 1.21
C ALA A 334 -11.12 9.61 1.71
N PRO A 335 -11.83 10.36 0.85
CA PRO A 335 -12.95 11.19 1.30
C PRO A 335 -14.09 10.36 1.94
N VAL A 336 -14.32 9.12 1.49
CA VAL A 336 -15.32 8.22 2.11
C VAL A 336 -14.95 7.85 3.55
N ASN A 337 -13.69 7.47 3.81
CA ASN A 337 -13.23 7.15 5.17
C ASN A 337 -13.17 8.40 6.06
N SER A 338 -12.78 9.56 5.53
CA SER A 338 -12.86 10.83 6.26
C SER A 338 -14.30 11.17 6.68
N LEU A 339 -15.24 11.07 5.75
CA LEU A 339 -16.66 11.30 6.04
C LEU A 339 -17.23 10.27 7.04
N ALA A 340 -16.79 9.01 6.98
CA ALA A 340 -17.16 7.98 7.95
C ALA A 340 -16.59 8.24 9.35
N ALA A 341 -15.36 8.76 9.46
CA ALA A 341 -14.75 9.17 10.73
C ALA A 341 -15.48 10.37 11.36
N ILE A 342 -15.84 11.37 10.53
CA ILE A 342 -16.59 12.55 10.97
C ILE A 342 -17.98 12.17 11.48
N ARG A 343 -18.71 11.34 10.71
CA ARG A 343 -20.06 10.84 11.04
C ARG A 343 -20.09 9.75 12.12
N SER A 344 -18.94 9.32 12.64
CA SER A 344 -18.93 8.38 13.75
C SER A 344 -19.49 9.07 15.00
N ASP A 345 -20.59 8.52 15.51
CA ASP A 345 -21.03 8.86 16.85
C ASP A 345 -19.99 8.36 17.86
N LEU A 346 -19.74 9.17 18.87
CA LEU A 346 -18.61 9.01 19.78
C LEU A 346 -19.06 9.36 21.21
N PRO A 347 -18.55 8.66 22.23
CA PRO A 347 -18.61 9.11 23.62
C PRO A 347 -18.15 10.58 23.78
N GLU A 348 -18.70 11.31 24.75
CA GLU A 348 -18.45 12.75 24.89
C GLU A 348 -16.97 13.07 25.18
N ASP A 349 -16.26 12.21 25.90
CA ASP A 349 -14.83 12.36 26.15
C ASP A 349 -14.01 12.21 24.86
N LEU A 350 -14.35 11.26 23.99
CA LEU A 350 -13.73 11.13 22.66
C LEU A 350 -14.14 12.28 21.73
N ARG A 351 -15.39 12.77 21.78
CA ARG A 351 -15.79 13.98 21.05
C ARG A 351 -15.01 15.21 21.51
N ARG A 352 -14.79 15.36 22.82
CA ARG A 352 -13.97 16.44 23.39
C ARG A 352 -12.52 16.35 22.92
N ARG A 353 -11.87 15.19 23.08
CA ARG A 353 -10.50 14.93 22.57
C ARG A 353 -10.38 15.18 21.07
N ARG A 354 -11.39 14.83 20.27
CA ARG A 354 -11.44 15.12 18.83
C ARG A 354 -11.45 16.62 18.55
N ARG A 355 -12.27 17.41 19.27
CA ARG A 355 -12.32 18.88 19.13
C ARG A 355 -10.99 19.54 19.54
N GLU A 356 -10.42 19.13 20.67
CA GLU A 356 -9.11 19.59 21.17
C GLU A 356 -7.99 19.31 20.14
N ALA A 357 -7.92 18.07 19.64
CA ALA A 357 -6.96 17.67 18.63
C ALA A 357 -7.09 18.51 17.35
N VAL A 358 -8.31 18.69 16.81
CA VAL A 358 -8.56 19.50 15.62
C VAL A 358 -8.18 20.98 15.84
N ALA A 359 -8.49 21.55 17.00
CA ALA A 359 -8.14 22.94 17.34
C ALA A 359 -6.62 23.17 17.35
N SER A 360 -5.84 22.20 17.87
CA SER A 360 -4.37 22.27 17.90
C SER A 360 -3.73 22.39 16.51
N TRP A 361 -4.44 22.04 15.44
CA TRP A 361 -3.94 22.08 14.07
C TRP A 361 -4.01 23.47 13.42
N GLY A 362 -4.80 24.39 13.97
CA GLY A 362 -4.98 25.72 13.39
C GLY A 362 -3.77 26.63 13.53
N THR A 363 -2.87 26.36 14.49
CA THR A 363 -1.82 27.25 14.97
C THR A 363 -0.49 27.14 14.23
N ARG A 364 -0.24 26.06 13.47
CA ARG A 364 1.02 25.84 12.72
C ARG A 364 0.76 25.88 11.21
N SER A 365 1.26 26.91 10.53
CA SER A 365 1.10 27.05 9.07
C SER A 365 2.30 27.73 8.41
N ALA A 366 2.99 27.01 7.53
CA ALA A 366 3.89 27.58 6.54
C ALA A 366 3.20 27.62 5.15
N ARG A 367 3.27 28.76 4.48
CA ARG A 367 2.58 29.02 3.19
C ARG A 367 3.25 28.28 2.03
N ARG A 368 2.46 27.59 1.20
CA ARG A 368 2.62 27.27 -0.25
C ARG A 368 1.52 26.25 -0.64
N GLY A 369 1.06 26.21 -1.89
CA GLY A 369 0.23 25.09 -2.38
C GLY A 369 -1.00 25.39 -3.25
N GLY A 370 -0.89 26.28 -4.23
CA GLY A 370 -1.87 26.41 -5.34
C GLY A 370 -1.59 25.52 -6.56
N LEU A 371 -0.31 25.19 -6.81
CA LEU A 371 0.16 24.68 -8.11
C LEU A 371 -0.49 23.36 -8.60
N VAL A 372 -0.78 22.42 -7.70
CA VAL A 372 -1.27 21.08 -8.07
C VAL A 372 -2.68 21.13 -8.68
N LEU A 373 -3.56 22.01 -8.19
CA LEU A 373 -4.96 22.03 -8.63
C LEU A 373 -5.09 22.51 -10.08
N VAL A 374 -4.26 23.49 -10.47
CA VAL A 374 -4.21 24.03 -11.84
C VAL A 374 -3.69 22.97 -12.81
N ALA A 375 -2.62 22.27 -12.46
CA ALA A 375 -2.07 21.20 -13.28
C ALA A 375 -3.08 20.06 -13.52
N THR A 376 -3.80 19.61 -12.49
CA THR A 376 -4.76 18.51 -12.66
C THR A 376 -6.04 18.92 -13.39
N ALA A 377 -6.52 20.16 -13.21
CA ALA A 377 -7.63 20.69 -14.00
C ALA A 377 -7.25 20.83 -15.48
N ALA A 378 -6.04 21.30 -15.79
CA ALA A 378 -5.52 21.38 -17.15
C ALA A 378 -5.45 20.01 -17.83
N VAL A 379 -4.98 18.97 -17.12
CA VAL A 379 -4.99 17.58 -17.64
C VAL A 379 -6.41 17.09 -17.93
N LEU A 380 -7.38 17.37 -17.06
CA LEU A 380 -8.77 16.92 -17.24
C LEU A 380 -9.43 17.63 -18.46
N VAL A 381 -9.21 18.95 -18.60
CA VAL A 381 -9.70 19.72 -19.76
C VAL A 381 -9.00 19.28 -21.06
N ALA A 382 -7.69 19.12 -21.05
CA ALA A 382 -6.94 18.65 -22.22
C ALA A 382 -7.40 17.25 -22.66
N PHE A 383 -7.60 16.33 -21.72
CA PHE A 383 -8.06 14.98 -22.03
C PHE A 383 -9.48 14.96 -22.61
N VAL A 384 -10.41 15.77 -22.08
CA VAL A 384 -11.77 15.91 -22.64
C VAL A 384 -11.73 16.55 -24.03
N ALA A 385 -10.89 17.58 -24.25
CA ALA A 385 -10.73 18.22 -25.56
C ALA A 385 -10.11 17.30 -26.62
N LEU A 386 -9.15 16.44 -26.23
CA LEU A 386 -8.52 15.44 -27.10
C LEU A 386 -9.40 14.21 -27.34
N ALA A 387 -10.36 13.94 -26.46
CA ALA A 387 -11.33 12.86 -26.59
C ALA A 387 -12.58 13.27 -27.38
N ALA A 388 -12.85 14.56 -27.52
CA ALA A 388 -13.90 15.06 -28.40
C ALA A 388 -13.65 14.60 -29.84
N PRO A 389 -14.68 14.22 -30.60
CA PRO A 389 -14.52 13.86 -32.00
C PRO A 389 -14.00 15.09 -32.75
N VAL A 390 -12.72 15.07 -33.11
CA VAL A 390 -12.16 16.03 -34.06
C VAL A 390 -12.91 15.84 -35.36
N GLN A 391 -13.90 16.69 -35.61
CA GLN A 391 -14.45 16.85 -36.95
C GLN A 391 -13.31 17.41 -37.79
N GLY A 392 -12.60 16.51 -38.48
CA GLY A 392 -11.67 16.92 -39.53
C GLY A 392 -12.40 17.86 -40.49
N PRO A 393 -11.74 18.91 -41.00
CA PRO A 393 -12.40 19.88 -41.87
C PRO A 393 -13.07 19.13 -43.01
N ARG A 394 -14.40 19.26 -43.12
CA ARG A 394 -15.14 18.68 -44.24
C ARG A 394 -14.62 19.32 -45.52
N VAL A 395 -13.91 18.54 -46.33
CA VAL A 395 -13.52 18.93 -47.68
C VAL A 395 -14.73 18.78 -48.61
N THR A 396 -15.76 19.60 -48.36
CA THR A 396 -16.82 19.88 -49.32
C THR A 396 -16.30 20.96 -50.27
N GLY A 397 -16.11 20.62 -51.55
CA GLY A 397 -15.71 21.59 -52.58
C GLY A 397 -14.50 21.25 -53.47
N ILE A 398 -14.09 19.97 -53.56
CA ILE A 398 -13.12 19.52 -54.60
C ILE A 398 -13.75 18.56 -55.61
N GLY A 399 -14.74 17.74 -55.23
CA GLY A 399 -15.47 16.88 -56.17
C GLY A 399 -16.26 17.67 -57.23
N ASP A 400 -17.03 18.66 -56.78
CA ASP A 400 -17.95 19.41 -57.65
C ASP A 400 -17.22 20.26 -58.73
N ARG A 401 -15.96 20.63 -58.49
CA ARG A 401 -15.14 21.41 -59.44
C ARG A 401 -14.45 20.57 -60.52
N ILE A 402 -14.56 19.24 -60.47
CA ILE A 402 -14.03 18.34 -61.49
C ILE A 402 -15.17 17.83 -62.40
N GLY A 403 -16.41 17.74 -61.91
CA GLY A 403 -17.59 17.43 -62.73
C GLY A 403 -17.85 18.48 -63.83
N ASP A 404 -17.88 19.76 -63.45
CA ASP A 404 -18.20 20.88 -64.36
C ASP A 404 -17.17 21.15 -65.47
N ARG A 405 -16.03 20.42 -65.50
CA ARG A 405 -15.00 20.55 -66.55
C ARG A 405 -14.90 19.34 -67.50
N VAL A 406 -15.74 18.33 -67.33
CA VAL A 406 -15.80 17.16 -68.21
C VAL A 406 -17.06 17.18 -69.10
N GLY A 407 -18.05 18.01 -68.78
CA GLY A 407 -19.27 18.17 -69.59
C GLY A 407 -19.17 19.12 -70.80
N ASP A 408 -18.06 19.84 -70.97
CA ASP A 408 -17.92 20.96 -71.93
C ASP A 408 -16.98 20.63 -73.11
N LEU A 409 -16.83 19.34 -73.44
CA LEU A 409 -15.97 18.84 -74.54
C LEU A 409 -16.65 17.76 -75.42
N THR A 410 -17.97 17.59 -75.31
CA THR A 410 -18.73 16.61 -76.10
C THR A 410 -20.02 17.19 -76.67
N ASP A 411 -19.91 18.31 -77.38
CA ASP A 411 -20.86 18.71 -78.43
C ASP A 411 -20.09 19.47 -79.51
N GLY A 412 -20.12 18.98 -80.75
CA GLY A 412 -19.31 19.47 -81.86
C GLY A 412 -19.33 18.51 -83.05
N ASP A 413 -19.99 18.92 -84.12
CA ASP A 413 -20.36 18.09 -85.28
C ASP A 413 -19.21 17.59 -86.16
N ASP A 414 -19.56 16.51 -86.88
CA ASP A 414 -19.43 16.33 -88.34
C ASP A 414 -18.42 15.34 -88.99
N ASP A 415 -19.06 14.52 -89.84
CA ASP A 415 -18.65 13.95 -91.13
C ASP A 415 -17.65 12.77 -91.30
N ARG A 416 -18.00 11.93 -92.29
CA ARG A 416 -17.20 11.02 -93.14
C ARG A 416 -16.73 9.61 -92.68
N THR A 417 -17.57 8.64 -93.09
CA THR A 417 -17.25 7.51 -94.01
C THR A 417 -16.60 6.19 -93.55
N VAL A 418 -17.42 5.12 -93.68
CA VAL A 418 -17.19 3.86 -94.46
C VAL A 418 -16.52 2.62 -93.81
N ARG A 419 -17.28 1.50 -93.96
CA ARG A 419 -16.95 0.04 -94.01
C ARG A 419 -16.97 -0.85 -92.74
N LYS A 420 -17.91 -1.82 -92.81
CA LYS A 420 -18.05 -3.15 -92.15
C LYS A 420 -17.23 -4.24 -92.91
N PRO A 421 -17.22 -5.54 -92.53
CA PRO A 421 -17.32 -6.27 -91.23
C PRO A 421 -16.22 -7.41 -91.18
N PRO A 422 -16.38 -8.68 -90.68
CA PRO A 422 -17.28 -9.35 -89.69
C PRO A 422 -16.60 -10.32 -88.67
N GLY A 423 -17.40 -10.92 -87.76
CA GLY A 423 -17.14 -12.19 -87.03
C GLY A 423 -16.67 -12.05 -85.56
N GLU A 424 -17.05 -12.87 -84.58
CA GLU A 424 -18.01 -14.00 -84.50
C GLU A 424 -18.39 -14.23 -82.99
N GLN A 425 -19.50 -14.94 -82.68
CA GLN A 425 -19.95 -15.27 -81.29
C GLN A 425 -19.83 -16.80 -81.00
N PRO A 426 -20.42 -17.37 -79.92
CA PRO A 426 -19.89 -17.42 -78.55
C PRO A 426 -19.78 -18.88 -78.00
N GLY A 427 -19.34 -19.06 -76.74
CA GLY A 427 -19.29 -20.38 -76.09
C GLY A 427 -19.68 -20.36 -74.60
N THR A 428 -20.60 -21.24 -74.21
CA THR A 428 -21.19 -21.45 -72.87
C THR A 428 -20.64 -22.70 -72.17
N GLY A 429 -20.75 -22.82 -70.83
CA GLY A 429 -20.68 -24.14 -70.18
C GLY A 429 -20.31 -24.20 -68.68
N ASP A 430 -21.34 -24.23 -67.83
CA ASP A 430 -21.56 -25.09 -66.65
C ASP A 430 -20.49 -25.44 -65.61
N ALA A 431 -20.95 -25.46 -64.35
CA ALA A 431 -20.36 -26.15 -63.20
C ALA A 431 -21.08 -27.49 -62.94
N PRO A 432 -20.49 -28.40 -62.12
CA PRO A 432 -21.32 -28.95 -61.04
C PRO A 432 -20.61 -29.21 -59.68
N THR A 433 -21.46 -29.54 -58.70
CA THR A 433 -21.28 -29.68 -57.25
C THR A 433 -20.55 -30.96 -56.78
N GLY A 434 -19.93 -30.95 -55.60
CA GLY A 434 -19.53 -32.18 -54.88
C GLY A 434 -18.97 -31.94 -53.46
N THR A 435 -19.56 -32.58 -52.44
CA THR A 435 -19.25 -32.44 -51.00
C THR A 435 -18.58 -33.71 -50.43
N ILE A 436 -17.68 -33.61 -49.43
CA ILE A 436 -17.53 -34.51 -48.23
C ILE A 436 -16.19 -34.26 -47.48
N VAL A 437 -16.18 -34.55 -46.15
CA VAL A 437 -15.18 -34.26 -45.09
C VAL A 437 -15.29 -35.38 -44.02
N PRO A 438 -14.28 -35.79 -43.19
CA PRO A 438 -12.96 -35.21 -42.86
C PRO A 438 -11.75 -36.20 -42.97
N GLY A 439 -10.55 -35.81 -42.49
CA GLY A 439 -9.48 -36.76 -42.12
C GLY A 439 -8.08 -36.18 -41.84
N SER A 440 -7.52 -36.46 -40.67
CA SER A 440 -6.27 -35.89 -40.10
C SER A 440 -4.92 -36.49 -40.58
N SER A 441 -3.90 -35.62 -40.59
CA SER A 441 -2.53 -35.81 -40.02
C SER A 441 -1.34 -36.39 -40.82
N VAL A 442 -0.16 -35.86 -40.43
CA VAL A 442 1.26 -36.29 -40.65
C VAL A 442 1.93 -35.81 -41.96
N PRO A 443 3.16 -35.21 -41.89
CA PRO A 443 3.85 -34.62 -43.04
C PRO A 443 4.87 -35.56 -43.71
N ALA A 444 5.31 -35.19 -44.92
CA ALA A 444 6.40 -35.85 -45.64
C ALA A 444 7.71 -35.05 -45.58
N THR A 445 8.81 -35.79 -45.51
CA THR A 445 10.21 -35.35 -45.46
C THR A 445 10.76 -35.07 -46.87
N GLU A 446 11.71 -34.14 -47.00
CA GLU A 446 12.77 -34.25 -48.03
C GLU A 446 14.09 -33.63 -47.52
N ALA A 447 15.22 -33.99 -48.15
CA ALA A 447 16.56 -34.01 -47.53
C ALA A 447 17.65 -33.28 -48.35
N VAL A 448 18.94 -33.67 -48.16
CA VAL A 448 20.14 -33.40 -49.02
C VAL A 448 20.94 -32.11 -48.66
N VAL A 449 22.30 -32.06 -48.48
CA VAL A 449 23.41 -33.05 -48.32
C VAL A 449 24.74 -32.35 -47.84
N VAL A 450 25.47 -32.99 -46.89
CA VAL A 450 26.97 -33.19 -46.76
C VAL A 450 27.96 -31.98 -46.88
N THR A 451 28.91 -31.70 -45.95
CA THR A 451 30.21 -32.39 -45.67
C THR A 451 30.84 -32.03 -44.29
N SER A 452 31.76 -32.88 -43.77
CA SER A 452 32.73 -32.59 -42.68
C SER A 452 34.18 -32.69 -43.18
N PRO A 453 35.24 -32.42 -42.36
CA PRO A 453 35.96 -33.56 -41.73
C PRO A 453 36.70 -33.31 -40.39
N ALA A 454 36.98 -34.42 -39.65
CA ALA A 454 38.04 -34.67 -38.62
C ALA A 454 38.19 -33.71 -37.39
N GLY A 455 38.66 -34.08 -36.18
CA GLY A 455 39.20 -35.30 -35.55
C GLY A 455 39.99 -34.90 -34.26
N THR A 456 40.50 -35.75 -33.33
CA THR A 456 40.35 -37.21 -33.08
C THR A 456 40.91 -37.60 -31.67
N ARG A 457 40.20 -38.43 -30.87
CA ARG A 457 40.68 -39.23 -29.68
C ARG A 457 41.06 -38.46 -28.39
N GLY A 458 40.96 -39.03 -27.15
CA GLY A 458 40.45 -40.33 -26.64
C GLY A 458 40.47 -40.35 -25.08
N SER A 459 39.53 -41.01 -24.38
CA SER A 459 39.59 -42.41 -23.84
C SER A 459 40.44 -42.55 -22.53
N ALA A 460 40.10 -43.27 -21.44
CA ALA A 460 38.97 -44.15 -21.10
C ALA A 460 38.71 -44.35 -19.56
N ARG A 461 37.62 -45.10 -19.27
CA ARG A 461 37.09 -45.72 -18.01
C ARG A 461 37.88 -47.02 -17.59
N PRO A 462 37.43 -47.94 -16.67
CA PRO A 462 36.68 -47.88 -15.38
C PRO A 462 37.18 -48.89 -14.26
N SER A 463 36.43 -49.01 -13.14
CA SER A 463 35.87 -50.27 -12.51
C SER A 463 36.19 -50.72 -11.04
N SER A 464 35.10 -51.10 -10.35
CA SER A 464 34.88 -52.19 -9.34
C SER A 464 35.42 -52.20 -7.87
N THR A 465 34.43 -52.32 -6.97
CA THR A 465 34.26 -52.80 -5.56
C THR A 465 34.81 -54.21 -5.18
N PRO A 466 34.57 -54.80 -3.96
CA PRO A 466 34.41 -54.30 -2.55
C PRO A 466 35.07 -55.20 -1.43
N ARG A 467 35.11 -54.79 -0.12
CA ARG A 467 34.86 -55.72 1.04
C ARG A 467 34.77 -55.12 2.49
N THR A 468 33.71 -55.55 3.21
CA THR A 468 33.56 -55.93 4.65
C THR A 468 33.69 -55.00 5.88
N THR A 469 32.84 -55.34 6.87
CA THR A 469 32.38 -54.80 8.19
C THR A 469 33.18 -55.41 9.40
N PRO A 470 32.85 -55.24 10.74
CA PRO A 470 31.57 -54.84 11.39
C PRO A 470 31.60 -54.05 12.75
N SER A 471 30.39 -53.92 13.35
CA SER A 471 30.05 -53.68 14.79
C SER A 471 29.89 -52.20 15.25
N THR A 472 28.88 -51.78 16.03
CA THR A 472 27.74 -52.48 16.69
C THR A 472 26.50 -51.55 16.82
N ARG A 473 25.30 -52.12 17.01
CA ARG A 473 24.04 -51.42 17.39
C ARG A 473 23.63 -51.88 18.82
N PRO A 474 22.64 -51.26 19.48
CA PRO A 474 21.26 -51.75 19.35
C PRO A 474 20.16 -50.66 19.31
N THR A 475 18.92 -51.12 19.13
CA THR A 475 17.71 -50.31 18.84
C THR A 475 16.60 -50.59 19.85
N THR A 476 15.77 -49.59 20.13
CA THR A 476 14.37 -49.68 20.57
C THR A 476 13.61 -48.50 19.94
N ALA A 477 12.66 -48.71 19.02
CA ALA A 477 11.30 -49.22 19.17
C ALA A 477 10.31 -48.14 19.68
N ALA A 478 9.28 -47.84 18.87
CA ALA A 478 8.24 -46.83 19.12
C ALA A 478 7.08 -47.38 19.99
N PRO A 479 6.15 -46.53 20.45
CA PRO A 479 4.86 -46.48 19.74
C PRO A 479 4.16 -45.10 19.69
N SER A 480 3.21 -44.97 18.77
CA SER A 480 2.17 -43.91 18.79
C SER A 480 1.08 -44.20 19.83
N PRO A 481 0.39 -43.19 20.36
CA PRO A 481 -1.08 -43.25 20.33
C PRO A 481 -1.83 -41.91 20.12
N THR A 482 -2.85 -41.99 19.26
CA THR A 482 -4.26 -41.55 19.47
C THR A 482 -4.56 -40.20 20.17
N SER A 483 -5.23 -39.30 19.44
CA SER A 483 -5.89 -38.09 19.97
C SER A 483 -7.12 -38.39 20.85
N PRO A 484 -7.47 -37.46 21.75
CA PRO A 484 -8.89 -37.15 22.02
C PRO A 484 -9.30 -35.76 21.53
N ARG A 485 -10.44 -35.74 20.85
CA ARG A 485 -11.16 -34.57 20.32
C ARG A 485 -11.98 -33.91 21.44
N THR A 486 -11.65 -32.68 21.84
CA THR A 486 -12.44 -31.94 22.83
C THR A 486 -13.62 -31.22 22.19
N THR A 487 -14.83 -31.68 22.55
CA THR A 487 -16.10 -31.01 22.22
C THR A 487 -16.23 -29.69 23.00
N PRO A 488 -16.76 -28.60 22.42
CA PRO A 488 -17.04 -27.39 23.17
C PRO A 488 -18.31 -27.56 24.01
N THR A 489 -18.15 -27.57 25.33
CA THR A 489 -19.27 -27.57 26.29
C THR A 489 -20.11 -26.30 26.14
N GLN A 490 -21.44 -26.45 26.12
CA GLN A 490 -22.38 -25.34 26.15
C GLN A 490 -22.10 -24.42 27.35
N ARG A 491 -22.07 -23.10 27.13
CA ARG A 491 -22.00 -22.12 28.22
C ARG A 491 -23.39 -21.54 28.49
N SER A 492 -23.73 -21.54 29.77
CA SER A 492 -25.01 -21.14 30.32
C SER A 492 -25.36 -19.67 30.10
N THR A 493 -26.67 -19.41 30.11
CA THR A 493 -27.33 -18.10 30.11
C THR A 493 -26.81 -17.19 31.23
N PRO A 494 -26.57 -15.89 30.97
CA PRO A 494 -26.41 -14.91 32.04
C PRO A 494 -27.79 -14.48 32.57
N THR A 495 -28.07 -14.84 33.82
CA THR A 495 -29.20 -14.30 34.60
C THR A 495 -29.11 -12.78 34.72
N GLN A 496 -30.25 -12.10 34.64
CA GLN A 496 -30.35 -10.65 34.89
C GLN A 496 -29.86 -10.33 36.30
N ALA A 497 -28.91 -9.39 36.42
CA ALA A 497 -28.52 -8.78 37.70
C ALA A 497 -28.87 -7.28 37.66
N GLN A 498 -29.40 -6.80 38.78
CA GLN A 498 -30.18 -5.57 38.84
C GLN A 498 -29.34 -4.29 38.93
N LYS A 499 -29.95 -3.19 38.48
CA LYS A 499 -29.53 -1.81 38.69
C LYS A 499 -29.67 -1.43 40.18
N PRO A 500 -28.71 -0.71 40.78
CA PRO A 500 -29.01 0.18 41.91
C PRO A 500 -28.92 1.64 41.46
N THR A 501 -30.04 2.36 41.51
CA THR A 501 -30.10 3.82 41.36
C THR A 501 -30.45 4.45 42.70
N THR A 502 -29.48 5.06 43.39
CA THR A 502 -29.74 6.06 44.44
C THR A 502 -28.64 7.13 44.50
N ARG A 503 -29.10 8.38 44.60
CA ARG A 503 -28.42 9.66 44.88
C ARG A 503 -29.54 10.58 45.41
N PRO A 504 -29.30 11.78 45.99
CA PRO A 504 -28.06 12.37 46.52
C PRO A 504 -28.23 12.99 47.93
N THR A 505 -27.13 13.33 48.61
CA THR A 505 -27.09 14.42 49.61
C THR A 505 -25.70 15.08 49.65
N GLY A 506 -25.62 16.38 49.93
CA GLY A 506 -24.37 17.16 50.08
C GLY A 506 -24.14 18.23 48.99
N ARG A 507 -24.44 19.50 49.32
CA ARG A 507 -24.10 20.70 48.51
C ARG A 507 -22.77 21.32 49.01
N PRO A 508 -22.12 22.24 48.25
CA PRO A 508 -20.72 22.62 48.46
C PRO A 508 -20.50 23.84 49.35
N THR A 509 -19.27 23.97 49.85
CA THR A 509 -18.74 25.20 50.47
C THR A 509 -17.89 25.99 49.47
N GLN A 510 -18.01 27.31 49.47
CA GLN A 510 -17.24 28.25 48.63
C GLN A 510 -16.07 28.90 49.39
N ALA A 511 -15.28 29.69 48.66
CA ALA A 511 -14.24 30.64 49.09
C ALA A 511 -12.88 30.02 49.51
N ALA A 512 -11.73 30.66 49.30
CA ALA A 512 -11.47 32.02 48.78
C ALA A 512 -10.20 32.09 47.91
N SER A 513 -10.07 33.13 47.08
CA SER A 513 -8.76 33.65 46.67
C SER A 513 -8.29 34.69 47.70
N PRO A 514 -6.97 34.91 47.82
CA PRO A 514 -6.52 36.28 47.55
C PRO A 514 -5.22 36.40 46.76
N THR A 515 -5.08 37.60 46.21
CA THR A 515 -3.91 38.21 45.57
C THR A 515 -2.67 38.29 46.45
N GLY A 516 -1.47 38.30 45.85
CA GLY A 516 -0.25 38.72 46.54
C GLY A 516 1.03 38.56 45.71
N ARG A 517 1.54 39.67 45.15
CA ARG A 517 2.87 39.76 44.53
C ARG A 517 3.79 40.50 45.52
N PRO A 518 5.06 40.10 45.66
CA PRO A 518 6.10 41.08 45.89
C PRO A 518 7.16 41.04 44.79
N THR A 519 7.49 42.21 44.27
CA THR A 519 8.82 42.51 43.76
C THR A 519 9.77 42.69 44.94
N ASP A 520 11.01 42.22 44.84
CA ASP A 520 12.15 43.08 45.16
C ASP A 520 13.49 42.54 44.63
N ARG A 521 14.38 43.48 44.28
CA ARG A 521 15.79 43.25 43.97
C ARG A 521 16.62 43.48 45.23
N PRO A 522 17.84 42.94 45.28
CA PRO A 522 18.97 43.70 45.80
C PRO A 522 20.00 43.98 44.70
N THR A 523 20.50 45.21 44.69
CA THR A 523 21.69 45.65 43.94
C THR A 523 22.98 45.18 44.63
N GLY A 524 24.12 45.22 43.92
CA GLY A 524 25.44 44.78 44.40
C GLY A 524 26.04 45.62 45.55
N PRO A 525 27.31 45.37 45.94
CA PRO A 525 28.50 45.46 45.07
C PRO A 525 29.28 44.12 45.00
N GLY A 526 30.31 43.89 44.17
CA GLY A 526 31.24 44.76 43.46
C GLY A 526 32.68 44.45 43.94
N GLY A 527 33.50 43.78 43.12
CA GLY A 527 34.85 43.36 43.55
C GLY A 527 35.66 42.59 42.49
N ARG A 528 36.80 43.17 42.13
CA ARG A 528 37.90 42.69 41.26
C ARG A 528 38.38 41.27 41.68
N ARG A 529 38.96 40.43 40.83
CA ARG A 529 39.88 40.64 39.68
C ARG A 529 39.63 39.65 38.55
#